data_AF-A0A7C9PPM0-F1
#
_entry.id   AF-A0A7C9PPM0-F1
#
_cell.length_a   1.000
_cell.length_b   1.000
_cell.length_c   1.000
_cell.angle_alpha   90.00
_cell.angle_beta   90.00
_cell.angle_gamma   90.00
#
_symmetry.space_group_name_H-M   'P 1'
#
loop_
_entity.id
_entity.type
_entity.pdbx_description
1 polymer ?
#
loop_
_entity_poly.entity_id
_entity_poly.type
_entity_poly.pdbx_seq_one_letter_code
_entity_poly.pdbx_strand_id
1 'polypeptide(L)'
;MELAQYVTDLQRQLVSSADSGNEETRAVAEKLAAGLDAATRLVLLDVLSAAVGEITRDLAPGSVDLRLRGREVEFVVTTPATEGETDDPPTASVDLDDASTSRTTLRLPDALKARVDEAAAADGLSVNTWLVRAVAAALHPRQRRSTQRTLRSGDNFAGWAR
;
A
#
# COMPACT_ATOMS: atom_id res chain seq x y z
N MET A 1 12.35 -4.46 9.16
CA MET A 1 13.01 -5.76 9.32
C MET A 1 14.42 -5.68 8.77
N GLU A 2 15.40 -5.98 9.62
CA GLU A 2 16.81 -5.99 9.22
C GLU A 2 17.21 -7.39 8.75
N LEU A 3 17.51 -7.56 7.47
CA LEU A 3 17.94 -8.87 6.94
C LEU A 3 19.35 -9.27 7.40
N ALA A 4 20.18 -8.29 7.81
CA ALA A 4 21.57 -8.53 8.19
C ALA A 4 21.70 -9.46 9.41
N GLN A 5 20.79 -9.35 10.38
CA GLN A 5 20.81 -10.21 11.57
C GLN A 5 20.60 -11.68 11.19
N TYR A 6 19.63 -11.97 10.31
CA TYR A 6 19.32 -13.33 9.87
C TYR A 6 20.46 -13.94 9.05
N VAL A 7 21.11 -13.14 8.20
CA VAL A 7 22.27 -13.58 7.44
C VAL A 7 23.46 -13.86 8.37
N THR A 8 23.68 -13.00 9.37
CA THR A 8 24.74 -13.19 10.37
C THR A 8 24.51 -14.45 11.21
N ASP A 9 23.25 -14.72 11.60
CA ASP A 9 22.89 -15.92 12.34
C ASP A 9 23.08 -17.18 11.48
N LEU A 10 22.70 -17.15 10.20
CA LEU A 10 22.95 -18.25 9.27
C LEU A 10 24.45 -18.54 9.11
N GLN A 11 25.27 -17.49 8.94
CA GLN A 11 26.73 -17.61 8.86
C GLN A 11 27.31 -18.26 10.12
N ARG A 12 26.84 -17.82 11.31
CA ARG A 12 27.27 -18.39 12.59
C ARG A 12 26.88 -19.86 12.72
N GLN A 13 25.65 -20.22 12.31
CA GLN A 13 25.19 -21.60 12.32
C GLN A 13 26.00 -22.48 11.36
N LEU A 14 26.38 -21.97 10.18
CA LEU A 14 27.23 -22.68 9.23
C LEU A 14 28.60 -23.01 9.83
N VAL A 15 29.25 -22.02 10.43
CA VAL A 15 30.57 -22.20 11.08
C VAL A 15 30.45 -23.15 12.28
N SER A 16 29.43 -22.97 13.12
CA SER A 16 29.20 -23.84 14.28
C SER A 16 28.94 -25.30 13.89
N SER A 17 28.28 -25.54 12.75
CA SER A 17 28.07 -26.90 12.24
C SER A 17 29.40 -27.58 11.83
N ALA A 18 30.39 -26.79 11.41
CA ALA A 18 31.71 -27.27 11.03
C ALA A 18 32.66 -27.51 12.22
N ASP A 19 32.32 -27.07 13.44
CA ASP A 19 33.17 -27.27 14.64
C ASP A 19 33.37 -28.75 15.00
N SER A 20 32.47 -29.62 14.56
CA SER A 20 32.61 -31.08 14.74
C SER A 20 33.57 -31.74 13.73
N GLY A 21 34.01 -30.99 12.72
CA GLY A 21 34.92 -31.45 11.67
C GLY A 21 36.40 -31.21 12.00
N ASN A 22 37.24 -31.32 10.97
CA ASN A 22 38.66 -30.98 11.06
C ASN A 22 38.88 -29.47 10.77
N GLU A 23 40.09 -28.97 11.05
CA GLU A 23 40.46 -27.57 10.85
C GLU A 23 40.23 -27.09 9.40
N GLU A 24 40.47 -27.97 8.42
CA GLU A 24 40.20 -27.69 7.00
C GLU A 24 38.71 -27.46 6.72
N THR A 25 37.83 -28.26 7.33
CA THR A 25 36.37 -28.12 7.21
C THR A 25 35.91 -26.79 7.80
N ARG A 26 36.46 -26.41 8.96
CA ARG A 26 36.19 -25.12 9.59
C ARG A 26 36.63 -23.95 8.70
N ALA A 27 37.85 -24.01 8.16
CA ALA A 27 38.38 -22.97 7.27
C ALA A 27 37.52 -22.80 5.99
N VAL A 28 37.03 -23.90 5.42
CA VAL A 28 36.10 -23.87 4.27
C VAL A 28 34.76 -23.25 4.67
N ALA A 29 34.21 -23.62 5.82
CA ALA A 29 32.94 -23.06 6.30
C ALA A 29 33.03 -21.55 6.55
N GLU A 30 34.11 -21.05 7.15
CA GLU A 30 34.33 -19.61 7.35
C GLU A 30 34.42 -18.85 6.01
N LYS A 31 35.11 -19.41 5.02
CA LYS A 31 35.23 -18.82 3.69
C LYS A 31 33.88 -18.78 2.95
N LEU A 32 33.10 -19.85 3.05
CA LEU A 32 31.75 -19.90 2.47
C LEU A 32 30.81 -18.93 3.17
N ALA A 33 30.82 -18.89 4.51
CA ALA A 33 30.02 -17.95 5.30
C ALA A 33 30.26 -16.50 4.85
N ALA A 34 31.53 -16.10 4.70
CA ALA A 34 31.90 -14.76 4.24
C ALA A 34 31.41 -14.44 2.82
N GLY A 35 31.35 -15.44 1.93
CA GLY A 35 30.93 -15.27 0.53
C GLY A 35 29.40 -15.27 0.32
N LEU A 36 28.62 -15.71 1.30
CA LEU A 36 27.18 -15.95 1.13
C LEU A 36 26.28 -14.74 1.42
N ASP A 37 26.82 -13.61 1.93
CA ASP A 37 26.01 -12.49 2.42
C ASP A 37 25.04 -11.94 1.36
N ALA A 38 25.58 -11.53 0.20
CA ALA A 38 24.77 -10.95 -0.87
C ALA A 38 23.78 -11.95 -1.47
N ALA A 39 24.20 -13.20 -1.69
CA ALA A 39 23.35 -14.24 -2.28
C ALA A 39 22.18 -14.62 -1.35
N THR A 40 22.47 -14.80 -0.05
CA THR A 40 21.44 -15.12 0.94
C THR A 40 20.42 -13.99 1.05
N ARG A 41 20.89 -12.74 1.08
CA ARG A 41 20.00 -11.58 1.15
C ARG A 41 19.06 -11.50 -0.06
N LEU A 42 19.57 -11.77 -1.27
CA LEU A 42 18.74 -11.79 -2.48
C LEU A 42 17.68 -12.90 -2.41
N VAL A 43 18.08 -14.11 -2.03
CA VAL A 43 17.14 -15.24 -1.88
C VAL A 43 16.06 -14.92 -0.85
N LEU A 44 16.42 -14.30 0.29
CA LEU A 44 15.43 -13.88 1.29
C LEU A 44 14.45 -12.84 0.73
N LEU A 45 14.93 -11.86 -0.04
CA LEU A 45 14.06 -10.87 -0.69
C LEU A 45 13.11 -11.53 -1.70
N ASP A 46 13.59 -12.49 -2.48
CA ASP A 46 12.77 -13.22 -3.45
C ASP A 46 11.67 -14.04 -2.74
N VAL A 47 12.03 -14.78 -1.68
CA VAL A 47 11.08 -15.56 -0.88
C VAL A 47 10.04 -14.66 -0.23
N LEU A 48 10.44 -13.54 0.36
CA LEU A 48 9.52 -12.57 0.96
C LEU A 48 8.57 -11.97 -0.08
N SER A 49 9.08 -11.63 -1.27
CA SER A 49 8.28 -11.08 -2.36
C SER A 49 7.23 -12.07 -2.86
N ALA A 50 7.60 -13.35 -3.00
CA ALA A 50 6.67 -14.40 -3.37
C ALA A 50 5.58 -14.61 -2.29
N ALA A 51 5.98 -14.69 -1.02
CA ALA A 51 5.06 -14.86 0.10
C ALA A 51 4.07 -13.70 0.21
N VAL A 52 4.53 -12.47 0.00
CA VAL A 52 3.65 -11.28 0.04
C VAL A 52 2.67 -11.27 -1.14
N GLY A 53 3.09 -11.72 -2.33
CA GLY A 53 2.17 -11.90 -3.46
C GLY A 53 1.05 -12.90 -3.16
N GLU A 54 1.37 -14.00 -2.48
CA GLU A 54 0.39 -15.00 -2.05
C GLU A 54 -0.57 -14.42 -1.01
N ILE A 55 -0.06 -13.76 0.03
CA ILE A 55 -0.88 -13.13 1.07
C ILE A 55 -1.80 -12.06 0.47
N THR A 56 -1.30 -11.21 -0.42
CA THR A 56 -2.10 -10.16 -1.06
C THR A 56 -3.25 -10.72 -1.89
N ARG A 57 -3.03 -11.86 -2.55
CA ARG A 57 -4.09 -12.54 -3.29
C ARG A 57 -5.21 -13.02 -2.37
N ASP A 58 -4.87 -13.52 -1.20
CA ASP A 58 -5.82 -14.07 -0.24
C ASP A 58 -6.46 -12.97 0.65
N LEU A 59 -5.82 -11.81 0.80
CA LEU A 59 -6.26 -10.70 1.64
C LEU A 59 -7.29 -9.76 0.98
N ALA A 60 -7.61 -9.95 -0.31
CA ALA A 60 -8.50 -9.06 -1.05
C ALA A 60 -9.84 -8.79 -0.31
N PRO A 61 -10.31 -7.53 -0.19
CA PRO A 61 -9.86 -6.32 -0.90
C PRO A 61 -8.59 -5.63 -0.33
N GLY A 62 -7.99 -6.16 0.74
CA GLY A 62 -6.72 -5.64 1.26
C GLY A 62 -5.50 -6.09 0.46
N SER A 63 -4.34 -5.52 0.79
CA SER A 63 -3.04 -5.92 0.25
C SER A 63 -1.96 -5.88 1.32
N VAL A 64 -0.90 -6.66 1.10
CA VAL A 64 0.38 -6.50 1.79
C VAL A 64 1.42 -6.18 0.73
N ASP A 65 2.23 -5.16 0.99
CA ASP A 65 3.30 -4.75 0.10
C ASP A 65 4.63 -4.76 0.84
N LEU A 66 5.72 -4.98 0.11
CA LEU A 66 7.08 -4.86 0.62
C LEU A 66 7.70 -3.54 0.17
N ARG A 67 8.16 -2.75 1.14
CA ARG A 67 8.91 -1.51 0.90
C ARG A 67 10.35 -1.69 1.34
N LEU A 68 11.28 -1.37 0.44
CA LEU A 68 12.70 -1.37 0.73
C LEU A 68 13.18 0.06 1.01
N ARG A 69 13.79 0.28 2.18
CA ARG A 69 14.48 1.53 2.52
C ARG A 69 15.95 1.23 2.80
N GLY A 70 16.79 1.43 1.80
CA GLY A 70 18.20 1.03 1.88
C GLY A 70 18.33 -0.48 2.03
N ARG A 71 18.68 -0.95 3.23
CA ARG A 71 18.86 -2.37 3.56
C ARG A 71 17.74 -2.93 4.45
N GLU A 72 16.79 -2.09 4.83
CA GLU A 72 15.65 -2.45 5.67
C GLU A 72 14.42 -2.75 4.84
N VAL A 73 13.72 -3.81 5.26
CA VAL A 73 12.48 -4.28 4.65
C VAL A 73 11.30 -3.92 5.55
N GLU A 74 10.30 -3.23 5.03
CA GLU A 74 9.09 -2.84 5.73
C GLU A 74 7.87 -3.46 5.04
N PHE A 75 6.94 -4.04 5.82
CA PHE A 75 5.67 -4.50 5.31
C PHE A 75 4.64 -3.38 5.43
N VAL A 76 3.97 -3.07 4.34
CA VAL A 76 2.88 -2.09 4.30
C VAL A 76 1.60 -2.88 4.10
N VAL A 77 0.74 -2.89 5.11
CA VAL A 77 -0.55 -3.59 5.07
C VAL A 77 -1.65 -2.58 4.79
N THR A 78 -2.38 -2.79 3.70
CA THR A 78 -3.61 -2.07 3.38
C THR A 78 -4.77 -2.99 3.74
N THR A 79 -5.47 -2.70 4.83
CA THR A 79 -6.69 -3.45 5.16
C THR A 79 -7.86 -2.94 4.33
N PRO A 80 -8.80 -3.82 3.91
CA PRO A 80 -10.00 -3.37 3.24
C PRO A 80 -10.79 -2.47 4.17
N ALA A 81 -11.23 -1.31 3.67
CA ALA A 81 -12.15 -0.46 4.41
C ALA A 81 -13.41 -1.29 4.72
N THR A 82 -13.67 -1.54 5.99
CA THR A 82 -14.89 -2.20 6.43
C THR A 82 -16.06 -1.30 6.01
N GLU A 83 -16.78 -1.67 4.96
CA GLU A 83 -18.08 -1.08 4.64
C GLU A 83 -19.05 -1.56 5.74
N GLY A 84 -19.06 -0.84 6.86
CA GLY A 84 -19.78 -1.28 8.06
C GLY A 84 -19.74 -0.34 9.25
N GLU A 85 -19.41 0.93 9.05
CA GLU A 85 -19.88 2.04 9.88
C GLU A 85 -20.14 3.15 8.85
N THR A 86 -21.40 3.39 8.49
CA THR A 86 -22.10 4.62 8.88
C THR A 86 -21.56 5.22 10.19
N ASP A 87 -20.28 5.55 10.22
CA ASP A 87 -19.93 6.92 10.53
C ASP A 87 -20.24 7.62 9.22
N ASP A 88 -21.36 8.34 9.20
CA ASP A 88 -21.34 9.64 8.55
C ASP A 88 -19.94 10.18 8.85
N PRO A 89 -19.02 10.38 7.86
CA PRO A 89 -17.80 11.08 8.21
C PRO A 89 -18.32 12.27 9.00
N PRO A 90 -17.84 12.56 10.24
CA PRO A 90 -18.27 13.78 10.90
C PRO A 90 -18.11 14.77 9.79
N THR A 91 -19.24 15.34 9.35
CA THR A 91 -19.20 16.34 8.31
C THR A 91 -18.08 17.18 8.84
N ALA A 92 -16.96 17.22 8.12
CA ALA A 92 -16.04 18.26 8.40
C ALA A 92 -16.87 19.46 7.92
N SER A 93 -17.79 19.96 8.77
CA SER A 93 -17.46 21.15 9.52
C SER A 93 -15.96 21.10 9.75
N VAL A 94 -15.23 21.47 8.69
CA VAL A 94 -14.34 22.60 8.81
C VAL A 94 -15.06 23.48 9.79
N ASP A 95 -14.63 23.40 11.04
CA ASP A 95 -15.13 24.29 12.07
C ASP A 95 -14.60 25.63 11.59
N LEU A 96 -15.41 26.29 10.75
CA LEU A 96 -15.05 27.53 10.06
C LEU A 96 -14.93 28.67 11.08
N ASP A 97 -15.21 28.38 12.34
CA ASP A 97 -15.08 29.26 13.49
C ASP A 97 -13.69 29.26 14.11
N ASP A 98 -12.77 28.35 13.72
CA ASP A 98 -11.38 28.38 14.20
C ASP A 98 -10.34 28.30 13.06
N ALA A 99 -9.46 29.31 13.03
CA ALA A 99 -8.32 29.54 12.13
C ALA A 99 -8.59 30.23 10.75
N SER A 100 -8.43 31.56 10.75
CA SER A 100 -8.07 32.44 9.61
C SER A 100 -8.65 32.10 8.22
N THR A 101 -9.89 32.52 7.97
CA THR A 101 -10.46 32.49 6.62
C THR A 101 -9.77 33.54 5.72
N SER A 102 -9.17 33.12 4.60
CA SER A 102 -8.60 34.05 3.62
C SER A 102 -9.63 34.41 2.53
N ARG A 103 -9.88 35.71 2.33
CA ARG A 103 -10.87 36.19 1.35
C ARG A 103 -10.34 36.02 -0.08
N THR A 104 -11.05 35.24 -0.89
CA THR A 104 -10.72 35.00 -2.30
C THR A 104 -11.85 35.50 -3.20
N THR A 105 -11.53 36.22 -4.28
CA THR A 105 -12.51 36.65 -5.29
C THR A 105 -12.42 35.76 -6.52
N LEU A 106 -13.51 35.08 -6.87
CA LEU A 106 -13.59 34.18 -8.02
C LEU A 106 -14.51 34.77 -9.10
N ARG A 107 -14.05 34.80 -10.35
CA ARG A 107 -14.87 35.17 -11.51
C ARG A 107 -15.27 33.91 -12.26
N LEU A 108 -16.56 33.61 -12.24
CA LEU A 108 -17.14 32.45 -12.94
C LEU A 108 -17.85 32.94 -14.21
N PRO A 109 -17.74 32.20 -15.32
CA PRO A 109 -18.66 32.38 -16.45
C PRO A 109 -20.12 32.15 -16.00
N ASP A 110 -21.07 32.90 -16.58
CA ASP A 110 -22.48 32.89 -16.14
C ASP A 110 -23.11 31.49 -16.16
N ALA A 111 -22.80 30.70 -17.19
CA ALA A 111 -23.28 29.32 -17.31
C ALA A 111 -22.75 28.41 -16.18
N LEU A 112 -21.53 28.66 -15.68
CA LEU A 112 -20.95 27.88 -14.59
C LEU A 112 -21.54 28.30 -13.24
N LYS A 113 -21.75 29.60 -13.04
CA LYS A 113 -22.42 30.12 -11.84
C LYS A 113 -23.82 29.53 -11.69
N ALA A 114 -24.63 29.52 -12.75
CA ALA A 114 -25.99 28.99 -12.69
C ALA A 114 -26.03 27.51 -12.23
N ARG A 115 -25.09 26.69 -12.72
CA ARG A 115 -24.98 25.27 -12.32
C ARG A 115 -24.54 25.09 -10.87
N VAL A 116 -23.68 25.98 -10.37
CA VAL A 116 -23.27 25.99 -8.97
C VAL A 116 -24.44 26.37 -8.07
N ASP A 117 -25.20 27.40 -8.44
CA ASP A 117 -26.37 27.86 -7.68
C ASP A 117 -27.45 26.76 -7.62
N GLU A 118 -27.70 26.05 -8.73
CA GLU A 118 -28.63 24.91 -8.78
C GLU A 118 -28.17 23.73 -7.91
N ALA A 119 -26.89 23.35 -7.99
CA ALA A 119 -26.34 22.26 -7.20
C ALA A 119 -26.32 22.57 -5.69
N ALA A 120 -26.00 23.82 -5.33
CA ALA A 120 -26.06 24.27 -3.95
C ALA A 120 -27.51 24.25 -3.41
N ALA A 121 -28.48 24.67 -4.22
CA ALA A 121 -29.90 24.62 -3.86
C ALA A 121 -30.41 23.18 -3.70
N ALA A 122 -30.00 22.26 -4.58
CA ALA A 122 -30.36 20.85 -4.50
C ALA A 122 -29.82 20.18 -3.21
N ASP A 123 -28.62 20.60 -2.78
CA ASP A 123 -27.99 20.11 -1.53
C ASP A 123 -28.46 20.87 -0.28
N GLY A 124 -29.31 21.90 -0.43
CA GLY A 124 -29.78 22.74 0.69
C GLY A 124 -28.68 23.58 1.35
N LEU A 125 -27.59 23.86 0.63
CA LEU A 125 -26.41 24.55 1.13
C LEU A 125 -26.28 25.96 0.56
N SER A 126 -25.58 26.84 1.29
CA SER A 126 -25.13 28.10 0.70
C SER A 126 -24.11 27.83 -0.41
N VAL A 127 -24.10 28.65 -1.45
CA VAL A 127 -23.13 28.54 -2.56
C VAL A 127 -21.68 28.55 -2.05
N ASN A 128 -21.38 29.36 -1.02
CA ASN A 128 -20.05 29.41 -0.42
C ASN A 128 -19.68 28.07 0.23
N THR A 129 -20.58 27.52 1.05
CA THR A 129 -20.39 26.22 1.72
C THR A 129 -20.24 25.10 0.69
N TRP A 130 -21.07 25.11 -0.34
CA TRP A 130 -21.04 24.13 -1.42
C TRP A 130 -19.72 24.18 -2.19
N LEU A 131 -19.23 25.38 -2.54
CA LEU A 131 -17.94 25.56 -3.21
C LEU A 131 -16.76 25.12 -2.36
N VAL A 132 -16.75 25.46 -1.06
CA VAL A 132 -15.70 25.03 -0.13
C VAL A 132 -15.65 23.49 -0.05
N ARG A 133 -16.82 22.83 0.06
CA ARG A 133 -16.92 21.36 0.06
C ARG A 133 -16.45 20.75 -1.26
N ALA A 134 -16.84 21.34 -2.40
CA ALA A 134 -16.43 20.87 -3.72
C ALA A 134 -14.91 20.97 -3.93
N VAL A 135 -14.29 22.08 -3.50
CA VAL A 135 -12.83 22.25 -3.55
C VAL A 135 -12.13 21.26 -2.61
N ALA A 136 -12.62 21.09 -1.38
CA ALA A 136 -12.07 20.11 -0.44
C ALA A 136 -12.11 18.68 -1.01
N ALA A 137 -13.23 18.30 -1.63
CA ALA A 137 -13.39 17.00 -2.29
C ALA A 137 -12.46 16.83 -3.51
N ALA A 138 -12.24 17.89 -4.29
CA ALA A 138 -11.34 17.86 -5.45
C ALA A 138 -9.86 17.73 -5.05
N LEU A 139 -9.48 18.31 -3.90
CA LEU A 139 -8.12 18.22 -3.34
C LEU A 139 -7.84 16.87 -2.67
N HIS A 140 -8.87 16.07 -2.41
CA HIS A 140 -8.75 14.68 -1.94
C HIS A 140 -9.11 13.74 -3.08
N PRO A 141 -8.24 13.54 -4.10
CA PRO A 141 -8.52 12.62 -5.19
C PRO A 141 -8.60 11.19 -4.64
N ARG A 142 -9.83 10.78 -4.36
CA ARG A 142 -10.24 9.39 -4.17
C ARG A 142 -9.74 8.65 -5.41
N GLN A 143 -8.74 7.77 -5.24
CA GLN A 143 -8.30 6.84 -6.28
C GLN A 143 -9.56 6.23 -6.90
N ARG A 144 -9.83 6.63 -8.14
CA ARG A 144 -11.07 6.26 -8.82
C ARG A 144 -11.05 4.74 -8.96
N ARG A 145 -11.99 4.11 -8.25
CA ARG A 145 -12.52 2.79 -8.54
C ARG A 145 -12.68 2.65 -10.06
N SER A 146 -11.77 1.92 -10.70
CA SER A 146 -12.00 1.36 -12.03
C SER A 146 -12.91 0.15 -11.86
N THR A 147 -14.16 0.38 -11.53
CA THR A 147 -15.20 -0.66 -11.55
C THR A 147 -15.76 -0.77 -12.96
N GLN A 148 -15.55 -1.96 -13.52
CA GLN A 148 -16.32 -2.64 -14.58
C GLN A 148 -16.12 -2.23 -16.04
N ARG A 149 -15.39 -3.10 -16.76
CA ARG A 149 -16.00 -3.90 -17.85
C ARG A 149 -15.21 -5.18 -18.10
N THR A 150 -15.52 -6.25 -17.37
CA THR A 150 -15.34 -7.61 -17.89
C THR A 150 -16.70 -8.29 -17.84
N LEU A 151 -17.35 -8.24 -19.00
CA LEU A 151 -18.48 -9.09 -19.32
C LEU A 151 -18.02 -10.55 -19.25
N ARG A 152 -18.91 -11.38 -18.74
CA ARG A 152 -18.87 -12.84 -18.73
C ARG A 152 -18.37 -13.43 -20.04
N SER A 153 -17.41 -14.33 -19.95
CA SER A 153 -17.19 -15.51 -20.80
C SER A 153 -15.90 -16.12 -20.27
N GLY A 154 -15.82 -17.29 -19.66
CA GLY A 154 -16.62 -18.49 -19.75
C GLY A 154 -15.63 -19.60 -19.36
N ASP A 155 -16.09 -20.58 -18.61
CA ASP A 155 -15.35 -21.78 -18.23
C ASP A 155 -14.58 -22.38 -19.42
N ASN A 156 -13.36 -22.87 -19.15
CA ASN A 156 -12.98 -24.24 -19.49
C ASN A 156 -11.64 -24.62 -18.88
N PHE A 157 -11.74 -25.52 -17.89
CA PHE A 157 -10.68 -26.43 -17.50
C PHE A 157 -10.54 -27.53 -18.57
N ALA A 158 -9.34 -27.66 -19.15
CA ALA A 158 -8.79 -28.87 -19.75
C ALA A 158 -7.26 -28.62 -19.79
N GLY A 159 -6.41 -29.32 -19.04
CA GLY A 159 -6.16 -30.74 -19.16
C GLY A 159 -4.97 -30.93 -20.11
N TRP A 160 -3.82 -31.37 -19.59
CA TRP A 160 -3.22 -32.67 -19.94
C TRP A 160 -1.85 -32.83 -19.27
N ALA A 161 -1.68 -34.03 -18.69
CA ALA A 161 -0.41 -34.58 -18.29
C ALA A 161 0.33 -35.14 -19.53
N ARG A 162 1.65 -34.93 -19.58
CA ARG A 162 2.68 -35.97 -19.62
C ARG A 162 4.04 -35.34 -19.38
#